data_AF-N9LAL4-F1
#
_entry.id   AF-N9LAL4-F1
#
_cell.length_a   1.000
_cell.length_b   1.000
_cell.length_c   1.000
_cell.angle_alpha   90.00
_cell.angle_beta   90.00
_cell.angle_gamma   90.00
#
_symmetry.space_group_name_H-M   'P 1'
#
loop_
_entity.id
_entity.type
_entity.pdbx_description
1 polymer ?
#
loop_
_entity_poly.entity_id
_entity_poly.type
_entity_poly.pdbx_seq_one_letter_code
_entity_poly.pdbx_strand_id
1 'polypeptide(L)'
;MPDNQQERNPRYSWVFHELTKDDGEENDLVSYIAYCLYKQRKVDFFKSKGGSPTQQEVESFNSVYLIPSQLDGLRNEAEKILTDVLNNIYSEKVKDVERSLESSFAAELIRKIDTFMSTIQSNHSLLDTEVKASFSSLKTLVDTSKNSLENVVGTKITALETKVNLNHATIDQEIKEFNKRDGWYWTREIIKGAGITVVATLFVWGISYALIGKALLGKFENDNVPAPSTQTPP
;
A
#
# COMPACT_ATOMS: atom_id res chain seq x y z
N MET A 1 46.57 6.40 -80.80
CA MET A 1 45.77 5.41 -81.54
C MET A 1 46.67 4.28 -81.99
N PRO A 2 46.25 3.03 -81.78
CA PRO A 2 46.53 1.94 -82.70
C PRO A 2 45.21 1.48 -83.35
N ASP A 3 45.08 1.69 -84.65
CA ASP A 3 43.94 1.25 -85.46
C ASP A 3 44.06 -0.26 -85.69
N ASN A 4 43.56 -1.05 -84.73
CA ASN A 4 43.73 -2.49 -84.71
C ASN A 4 42.57 -3.17 -85.46
N GLN A 5 42.46 -2.90 -86.77
CA GLN A 5 41.47 -3.54 -87.64
C GLN A 5 41.88 -4.99 -87.93
N GLN A 6 41.67 -5.87 -86.96
CA GLN A 6 41.39 -7.27 -87.27
C GLN A 6 40.25 -7.29 -88.30
N GLU A 7 40.44 -7.98 -89.43
CA GLU A 7 39.43 -8.08 -90.48
C GLU A 7 38.11 -8.61 -89.89
N ARG A 8 37.16 -7.69 -89.65
CA ARG A 8 35.87 -7.99 -89.03
C ARG A 8 35.09 -8.88 -90.00
N ASN A 9 35.14 -10.20 -89.79
CA ASN A 9 34.47 -11.17 -90.64
C ASN A 9 32.96 -10.84 -90.71
N PRO A 10 32.42 -10.46 -91.88
CA PRO A 10 31.07 -9.90 -92.00
C PRO A 10 29.95 -10.91 -91.70
N ARG A 11 30.26 -12.22 -91.71
CA ARG A 11 29.32 -13.27 -91.31
C ARG A 11 28.99 -13.23 -89.81
N TYR A 12 29.85 -12.65 -88.99
CA TYR A 12 29.66 -12.56 -87.53
C TYR A 12 29.23 -11.15 -87.12
N SER A 13 28.33 -11.09 -86.13
CA SER A 13 27.87 -9.83 -85.56
C SER A 13 28.84 -9.38 -84.46
N TRP A 14 29.42 -8.19 -84.64
CA TRP A 14 30.32 -7.55 -83.69
C TRP A 14 29.59 -6.69 -82.64
N VAL A 15 28.25 -6.74 -82.62
CA VAL A 15 27.40 -5.92 -81.72
C VAL A 15 27.74 -6.12 -80.25
N PHE A 16 28.11 -7.33 -79.80
CA PHE A 16 28.55 -7.54 -78.42
C PHE A 16 29.78 -6.71 -78.06
N HIS A 17 30.83 -6.81 -78.89
CA HIS A 17 32.07 -6.07 -78.70
C HIS A 17 31.85 -4.55 -78.75
N GLU A 18 31.00 -4.08 -79.67
CA GLU A 18 30.71 -2.65 -79.81
C GLU A 18 29.82 -2.10 -78.68
N LEU A 19 29.06 -2.97 -77.98
CA LEU A 19 28.35 -2.65 -76.74
C LEU A 19 29.28 -2.62 -75.52
N THR A 20 30.20 -3.59 -75.38
CA THR A 20 31.05 -3.72 -74.17
C THR A 20 32.40 -3.00 -74.25
N LYS A 21 32.74 -2.36 -75.38
CA LYS A 21 34.06 -1.73 -75.60
C LYS A 21 34.43 -0.64 -74.59
N ASP A 22 33.41 -0.02 -73.98
CA ASP A 22 33.53 1.12 -73.07
C ASP A 22 33.39 0.68 -71.58
N ASP A 23 33.06 -0.59 -71.31
CA ASP A 23 32.76 -1.14 -69.97
C ASP A 23 34.01 -1.25 -69.05
N GLY A 24 35.22 -1.33 -69.62
CA GLY A 24 36.45 -1.53 -68.85
C GLY A 24 36.68 -3.00 -68.44
N GLU A 25 37.19 -3.23 -67.23
CA GLU A 25 37.41 -4.60 -66.69
C GLU A 25 36.18 -5.18 -65.97
N GLU A 26 35.25 -4.33 -65.52
CA GLU A 26 33.98 -4.74 -64.90
C GLU A 26 32.85 -4.66 -65.94
N ASN A 27 32.45 -5.82 -66.47
CA ASN A 27 31.41 -5.91 -67.51
C ASN A 27 30.08 -5.27 -67.05
N ASP A 28 29.49 -4.40 -67.87
CA ASP A 28 28.25 -3.70 -67.51
C ASP A 28 27.02 -4.58 -67.72
N LEU A 29 26.14 -4.63 -66.71
CA LEU A 29 24.82 -5.28 -66.79
C LEU A 29 23.96 -4.65 -67.89
N VAL A 30 24.06 -3.33 -68.13
CA VAL A 30 23.39 -2.64 -69.23
C VAL A 30 23.86 -3.21 -70.57
N SER A 31 25.17 -3.36 -70.78
CA SER A 31 25.75 -3.92 -72.01
C SER A 31 25.31 -5.38 -72.25
N TYR A 32 25.21 -6.21 -71.20
CA TYR A 32 24.65 -7.56 -71.31
C TYR A 32 23.15 -7.58 -71.65
N ILE A 33 22.34 -6.74 -71.00
CA ILE A 33 20.89 -6.65 -71.28
C ILE A 33 20.67 -6.12 -72.71
N ALA A 34 21.42 -5.11 -73.14
CA ALA A 34 21.41 -4.57 -74.49
C ALA A 34 21.76 -5.64 -75.55
N TYR A 35 22.71 -6.53 -75.26
CA TYR A 35 23.02 -7.66 -76.14
C TYR A 35 21.92 -8.72 -76.17
N CYS A 36 21.25 -8.98 -75.04
CA CYS A 36 20.08 -9.86 -74.99
C CYS A 36 18.92 -9.30 -75.83
N LEU A 37 18.65 -7.99 -75.74
CA LEU A 37 17.69 -7.29 -76.59
C LEU A 37 18.04 -7.42 -78.08
N TYR A 38 19.31 -7.21 -78.46
CA TYR A 38 19.78 -7.45 -79.83
C TYR A 38 19.52 -8.89 -80.30
N LYS A 39 19.82 -9.89 -79.46
CA LYS A 39 19.58 -11.31 -79.76
C LYS A 39 18.10 -11.62 -79.94
N GLN A 40 17.24 -11.08 -79.09
CA GLN A 40 15.79 -11.21 -79.21
C GLN A 40 15.29 -10.63 -80.53
N ARG A 41 15.66 -9.38 -80.85
CA ARG A 41 15.31 -8.74 -82.13
C ARG A 41 15.84 -9.51 -83.34
N LYS A 42 17.01 -10.16 -83.23
CA LYS A 42 17.56 -11.05 -84.27
C LYS A 42 16.76 -12.34 -84.43
N VAL A 43 16.30 -12.95 -83.34
CA VAL A 43 15.40 -14.12 -83.38
C VAL A 43 14.08 -13.76 -84.06
N ASP A 44 13.52 -12.59 -83.75
CA ASP A 44 12.26 -12.14 -84.35
C ASP A 44 12.40 -11.76 -85.83
N PHE A 45 13.56 -11.22 -86.24
CA PHE A 45 13.92 -11.09 -87.66
C PHE A 45 14.01 -12.44 -88.39
N PHE A 46 14.61 -13.46 -87.79
CA PHE A 46 14.64 -14.80 -88.39
C PHE A 46 13.23 -15.37 -88.54
N LYS A 47 12.35 -15.21 -87.54
CA LYS A 47 10.93 -15.62 -87.62
C LYS A 47 10.19 -14.91 -88.76
N SER A 48 10.36 -13.59 -88.93
CA SER A 48 9.67 -12.83 -89.99
C SER A 48 10.13 -13.21 -91.41
N LYS A 49 11.28 -13.87 -91.53
CA LYS A 49 11.83 -14.46 -92.78
C LYS A 49 11.56 -15.97 -92.91
N GLY A 50 10.62 -16.52 -92.15
CA GLY A 50 10.27 -17.95 -92.21
C GLY A 50 11.34 -18.89 -91.64
N GLY A 51 12.21 -18.38 -90.76
CA GLY A 51 13.27 -19.12 -90.09
C GLY A 51 14.61 -19.18 -90.84
N SER A 52 14.61 -18.93 -92.16
CA SER A 52 15.78 -19.11 -93.03
C SER A 52 16.08 -17.87 -93.88
N PRO A 53 16.45 -16.72 -93.26
CA PRO A 53 16.93 -15.56 -94.02
C PRO A 53 18.22 -15.89 -94.78
N THR A 54 18.39 -15.27 -95.95
CA THR A 54 19.61 -15.40 -96.75
C THR A 54 20.81 -14.76 -96.06
N GLN A 55 22.03 -15.16 -96.44
CA GLN A 55 23.26 -14.61 -95.84
C GLN A 55 23.32 -13.07 -95.97
N GLN A 56 22.95 -12.53 -97.14
CA GLN A 56 22.94 -11.09 -97.41
C GLN A 56 21.92 -10.33 -96.54
N GLU A 57 20.77 -10.94 -96.25
CA GLU A 57 19.77 -10.38 -95.32
C GLU A 57 20.28 -10.37 -93.87
N VAL A 58 21.01 -11.40 -93.45
CA VAL A 58 21.62 -11.47 -92.10
C VAL A 58 22.78 -10.47 -91.97
N GLU A 59 23.58 -10.29 -93.01
CA GLU A 59 24.65 -9.28 -93.07
C GLU A 59 24.06 -7.87 -93.01
N SER A 60 23.02 -7.58 -93.78
CA SER A 60 22.30 -6.30 -93.73
C SER A 60 21.61 -6.05 -92.39
N PHE A 61 21.06 -7.07 -91.73
CA PHE A 61 20.53 -6.93 -90.38
C PHE A 61 21.65 -6.62 -89.38
N ASN A 62 22.77 -7.35 -89.42
CA ASN A 62 23.88 -7.13 -88.50
C ASN A 62 24.47 -5.72 -88.64
N SER A 63 24.62 -5.20 -89.87
CA SER A 63 25.23 -3.89 -90.11
C SER A 63 24.38 -2.72 -89.60
N VAL A 64 23.04 -2.82 -89.67
CA VAL A 64 22.13 -1.82 -89.07
C VAL A 64 22.39 -1.69 -87.56
N TYR A 65 22.59 -2.79 -86.85
CA TYR A 65 22.86 -2.79 -85.42
C TYR A 65 24.30 -2.39 -85.02
N LEU A 66 25.18 -2.13 -85.99
CA LEU A 66 26.49 -1.51 -85.76
C LEU A 66 26.46 0.01 -85.93
N ILE A 67 25.31 0.60 -86.33
CA ILE A 67 25.13 2.05 -86.38
C ILE A 67 25.01 2.58 -84.93
N PRO A 68 25.73 3.65 -84.54
CA PRO A 68 25.73 4.17 -83.16
C PRO A 68 24.33 4.36 -82.56
N SER A 69 23.40 4.97 -83.30
CA SER A 69 22.03 5.21 -82.81
C SER A 69 21.22 3.94 -82.52
N GLN A 70 21.56 2.79 -83.11
CA GLN A 70 20.94 1.50 -82.79
C GLN A 70 21.56 0.88 -81.54
N LEU A 71 22.87 1.06 -81.32
CA LEU A 71 23.56 0.65 -80.09
C LEU A 71 23.09 1.48 -78.90
N ASP A 72 23.01 2.80 -79.05
CA ASP A 72 22.48 3.72 -78.04
C ASP A 72 21.01 3.41 -77.74
N GLY A 73 20.21 3.10 -78.78
CA GLY A 73 18.82 2.66 -78.60
C GLY A 73 18.68 1.34 -77.83
N LEU A 74 19.63 0.41 -77.95
CA LEU A 74 19.67 -0.83 -77.16
C LEU A 74 20.13 -0.56 -75.72
N ARG A 75 21.13 0.30 -75.50
CA ARG A 75 21.60 0.70 -74.17
C ARG A 75 20.51 1.43 -73.39
N ASN A 76 19.86 2.43 -73.98
CA ASN A 76 18.77 3.18 -73.35
C ASN A 76 17.58 2.29 -72.95
N GLU A 77 17.24 1.27 -73.76
CA GLU A 77 16.20 0.30 -73.40
C GLU A 77 16.65 -0.62 -72.27
N ALA A 78 17.92 -1.06 -72.28
CA ALA A 78 18.51 -1.88 -71.22
C ALA A 78 18.60 -1.13 -69.88
N GLU A 79 19.08 0.12 -69.88
CA GLU A 79 19.10 1.02 -68.71
C GLU A 79 17.70 1.19 -68.13
N LYS A 80 16.70 1.40 -68.97
CA LYS A 80 15.30 1.53 -68.54
C LYS A 80 14.81 0.24 -67.88
N ILE A 81 15.01 -0.93 -68.50
CA ILE A 81 14.61 -2.23 -67.94
C ILE A 81 15.29 -2.46 -66.58
N LEU A 82 16.60 -2.21 -66.50
CA LEU A 82 17.37 -2.36 -65.26
C LEU A 82 16.85 -1.40 -64.17
N THR A 83 16.61 -0.14 -64.52
CA THR A 83 16.06 0.89 -63.63
C THR A 83 14.66 0.54 -63.13
N ASP A 84 13.77 0.08 -64.01
CA ASP A 84 12.41 -0.33 -63.65
C ASP A 84 12.44 -1.55 -62.71
N VAL A 85 13.30 -2.54 -62.97
CA VAL A 85 13.50 -3.72 -62.09
C VAL A 85 14.06 -3.31 -60.73
N LEU A 86 15.11 -2.47 -60.70
CA LEU A 86 15.69 -1.97 -59.45
C LEU A 86 14.68 -1.17 -58.63
N ASN A 87 13.95 -0.24 -59.25
CA ASN A 87 12.93 0.56 -58.58
C ASN A 87 11.82 -0.30 -57.97
N ASN A 88 11.39 -1.35 -58.67
CA ASN A 88 10.40 -2.29 -58.15
C ASN A 88 10.94 -3.06 -56.93
N ILE A 89 12.16 -3.61 -57.03
CA ILE A 89 12.80 -4.34 -55.92
C ILE A 89 13.04 -3.43 -54.72
N TYR A 90 13.52 -2.20 -54.93
CA TYR A 90 13.70 -1.22 -53.86
C TYR A 90 12.36 -0.82 -53.21
N SER A 91 11.30 -0.60 -54.00
CA SER A 91 9.96 -0.29 -53.46
C SER A 91 9.41 -1.45 -52.61
N GLU A 92 9.62 -2.69 -53.04
CA GLU A 92 9.24 -3.88 -52.28
C GLU A 92 10.06 -4.01 -50.98
N LYS A 93 11.39 -3.80 -51.06
CA LYS A 93 12.28 -3.89 -49.89
C LYS A 93 12.05 -2.79 -48.86
N VAL A 94 11.71 -1.57 -49.28
CA VAL A 94 11.26 -0.50 -48.37
C VAL A 94 10.02 -0.96 -47.61
N LYS A 95 8.99 -1.44 -48.31
CA LYS A 95 7.74 -1.94 -47.68
C LYS A 95 7.97 -3.16 -46.77
N ASP A 96 8.91 -4.04 -47.11
CA ASP A 96 9.30 -5.17 -46.26
C ASP A 96 9.95 -4.69 -44.96
N VAL A 97 10.87 -3.72 -45.04
CA VAL A 97 11.54 -3.14 -43.88
C VAL A 97 10.55 -2.37 -43.01
N GLU A 98 9.66 -1.58 -43.61
CA GLU A 98 8.57 -0.88 -42.90
C GLU A 98 7.69 -1.87 -42.11
N ARG A 99 7.16 -2.91 -42.78
CA ARG A 99 6.34 -3.95 -42.13
C ARG A 99 7.10 -4.70 -41.02
N SER A 100 8.38 -5.00 -41.23
CA SER A 100 9.23 -5.65 -40.23
C SER A 100 9.48 -4.75 -39.02
N LEU A 101 9.67 -3.44 -39.24
CA LEU A 101 9.88 -2.46 -38.18
C LEU A 101 8.59 -2.24 -37.38
N GLU A 102 7.44 -2.06 -38.04
CA GLU A 102 6.13 -1.94 -37.38
C GLU A 102 5.83 -3.15 -36.49
N SER A 103 5.99 -4.37 -37.02
CA SER A 103 5.73 -5.60 -36.28
C SER A 103 6.67 -5.80 -35.09
N SER A 104 7.98 -5.57 -35.27
CA SER A 104 8.96 -5.72 -34.19
C SER A 104 8.84 -4.63 -33.13
N PHE A 105 8.55 -3.39 -33.52
CA PHE A 105 8.35 -2.27 -32.61
C PHE A 105 7.08 -2.45 -31.75
N ALA A 106 5.96 -2.87 -32.36
CA ALA A 106 4.74 -3.18 -31.64
C ALA A 106 4.94 -4.33 -30.62
N ALA A 107 5.62 -5.40 -31.03
CA ALA A 107 5.94 -6.53 -30.14
C ALA A 107 6.83 -6.11 -28.95
N GLU A 108 7.87 -5.30 -29.20
CA GLU A 108 8.76 -4.80 -28.15
C GLU A 108 8.07 -3.81 -27.20
N LEU A 109 7.16 -2.97 -27.71
CA LEU A 109 6.33 -2.10 -26.85
C LEU A 109 5.42 -2.92 -25.93
N ILE A 110 4.72 -3.93 -26.47
CA ILE A 110 3.87 -4.83 -25.68
C ILE A 110 4.71 -5.53 -24.60
N ARG A 111 5.87 -6.10 -24.98
CA ARG A 111 6.79 -6.76 -24.04
C ARG A 111 7.27 -5.85 -22.91
N LYS A 112 7.56 -4.57 -23.21
CA LYS A 112 7.94 -3.56 -22.20
C LYS A 112 6.77 -3.19 -21.28
N ILE A 113 5.57 -3.05 -21.84
CA ILE A 113 4.34 -2.78 -21.07
C ILE A 113 4.04 -3.94 -20.12
N ASP A 114 4.11 -5.19 -20.57
CA ASP A 114 3.90 -6.38 -19.73
C ASP A 114 4.93 -6.48 -18.59
N THR A 115 6.21 -6.22 -18.90
CA THR A 115 7.29 -6.19 -17.90
C THR A 115 7.02 -5.11 -16.83
N PHE A 116 6.57 -3.93 -17.26
CA PHE A 116 6.23 -2.81 -16.37
C PHE A 116 4.99 -3.10 -15.51
N MET A 117 3.93 -3.65 -16.08
CA MET A 117 2.73 -4.07 -15.34
C MET A 117 3.04 -5.14 -14.30
N SER A 118 3.83 -6.15 -14.67
CA SER A 118 4.30 -7.20 -13.73
C SER A 118 5.10 -6.60 -12.57
N THR A 119 5.99 -5.64 -12.86
CA THR A 119 6.75 -4.90 -11.83
C THR A 119 5.83 -4.10 -10.90
N ILE A 120 4.82 -3.40 -11.44
CA ILE A 120 3.82 -2.68 -10.64
C ILE A 120 3.02 -3.64 -9.74
N GLN A 121 2.56 -4.76 -10.27
CA GLN A 121 1.78 -5.77 -9.51
C GLN A 121 2.61 -6.35 -8.36
N SER A 122 3.87 -6.70 -8.61
CA SER A 122 4.81 -7.17 -7.59
C SER A 122 5.00 -6.12 -6.49
N ASN A 123 5.32 -4.87 -6.86
CA ASN A 123 5.50 -3.77 -5.90
C ASN A 123 4.23 -3.48 -5.08
N HIS A 124 3.05 -3.54 -5.71
CA HIS A 124 1.79 -3.34 -5.01
C HIS A 124 1.52 -4.45 -3.98
N SER A 125 1.80 -5.71 -4.33
CA SER A 125 1.67 -6.85 -3.40
C SER A 125 2.64 -6.76 -2.22
N LEU A 126 3.86 -6.27 -2.44
CA LEU A 126 4.83 -6.03 -1.37
C LEU A 126 4.34 -4.93 -0.42
N LEU A 127 3.89 -3.80 -0.97
CA LEU A 127 3.34 -2.67 -0.20
C LEU A 127 2.12 -3.07 0.64
N ASP A 128 1.17 -3.84 0.08
CA ASP A 128 0.00 -4.32 0.83
C ASP A 128 0.41 -5.22 2.00
N THR A 129 1.38 -6.11 1.77
CA THR A 129 1.94 -6.99 2.81
C THR A 129 2.60 -6.19 3.93
N GLU A 130 3.42 -5.20 3.59
CA GLU A 130 4.15 -4.36 4.55
C GLU A 130 3.22 -3.45 5.36
N VAL A 131 2.23 -2.83 4.69
CA VAL A 131 1.19 -2.02 5.35
C VAL A 131 0.37 -2.87 6.33
N LYS A 132 -0.03 -4.08 5.92
CA LYS A 132 -0.80 -5.02 6.76
C LYS A 132 0.02 -5.51 7.96
N ALA A 133 1.30 -5.80 7.78
CA ALA A 133 2.21 -6.17 8.88
C ALA A 133 2.42 -5.00 9.87
N SER A 134 2.61 -3.79 9.34
CA SER A 134 2.75 -2.57 10.14
C SER A 134 1.50 -2.26 10.95
N PHE A 135 0.32 -2.37 10.34
CA PHE A 135 -0.97 -2.17 11.02
C PHE A 135 -1.23 -3.22 12.11
N SER A 136 -0.87 -4.49 11.85
CA SER A 136 -0.98 -5.57 12.85
C SER A 136 -0.06 -5.33 14.05
N SER A 137 1.15 -4.83 13.80
CA SER A 137 2.11 -4.45 14.85
C SER A 137 1.61 -3.26 15.67
N LEU A 138 1.08 -2.22 15.01
CA LEU A 138 0.47 -1.07 15.68
C LEU A 138 -0.74 -1.47 16.53
N LYS A 139 -1.62 -2.34 16.03
CA LYS A 139 -2.74 -2.86 16.82
C LYS A 139 -2.25 -3.57 18.08
N THR A 140 -1.22 -4.40 17.98
CA THR A 140 -0.64 -5.12 19.12
C THR A 140 -0.08 -4.15 20.18
N LEU A 141 0.58 -3.07 19.75
CA LEU A 141 1.06 -2.00 20.65
C LEU A 141 -0.10 -1.25 21.32
N VAL A 142 -1.17 -0.92 20.59
CA VAL A 142 -2.36 -0.25 21.13
C VAL A 142 -3.07 -1.13 22.16
N ASP A 143 -3.30 -2.40 21.85
CA ASP A 143 -3.93 -3.35 22.77
C ASP A 143 -3.08 -3.53 24.05
N THR A 144 -1.75 -3.64 23.90
CA THR A 144 -0.80 -3.74 25.03
C THR A 144 -0.82 -2.49 25.91
N SER A 145 -0.80 -1.30 25.30
CA SER A 145 -0.85 -0.02 25.99
C SER A 145 -2.17 0.16 26.74
N LYS A 146 -3.29 -0.19 26.11
CA LYS A 146 -4.62 -0.19 26.73
C LYS A 146 -4.65 -1.09 27.98
N ASN A 147 -4.23 -2.34 27.86
CA ASN A 147 -4.23 -3.29 28.98
C ASN A 147 -3.33 -2.82 30.14
N SER A 148 -2.18 -2.21 29.83
CA SER A 148 -1.30 -1.60 30.82
C SER A 148 -1.99 -0.44 31.57
N LEU A 149 -2.68 0.43 30.83
CA LEU A 149 -3.44 1.54 31.41
C LEU A 149 -4.60 1.05 32.29
N GLU A 150 -5.38 0.08 31.81
CA GLU A 150 -6.49 -0.52 32.59
C GLU A 150 -5.98 -1.13 33.91
N ASN A 151 -4.85 -1.86 33.89
CA ASN A 151 -4.23 -2.39 35.09
C ASN A 151 -3.76 -1.29 36.07
N VAL A 152 -3.09 -0.25 35.57
CA VAL A 152 -2.61 0.87 36.41
C VAL A 152 -3.78 1.65 37.03
N VAL A 153 -4.85 1.89 36.26
CA VAL A 153 -6.06 2.58 36.73
C VAL A 153 -6.79 1.71 37.76
N GLY A 154 -7.03 0.43 37.47
CA GLY A 154 -7.68 -0.50 38.41
C GLY A 154 -6.94 -0.60 39.74
N THR A 155 -5.60 -0.75 39.70
CA THR A 155 -4.77 -0.80 40.92
C THR A 155 -4.90 0.48 41.76
N LYS A 156 -4.93 1.66 41.10
CA LYS A 156 -5.10 2.96 41.79
C LYS A 156 -6.51 3.12 42.37
N ILE A 157 -7.55 2.66 41.68
CA ILE A 157 -8.94 2.67 42.17
C ILE A 157 -9.04 1.80 43.43
N THR A 158 -8.59 0.54 43.38
CA THR A 158 -8.64 -0.38 44.54
C THR A 158 -7.86 0.18 45.75
N ALA A 159 -6.71 0.81 45.53
CA ALA A 159 -5.96 1.47 46.59
C ALA A 159 -6.71 2.67 47.20
N LEU A 160 -7.44 3.43 46.37
CA LEU A 160 -8.25 4.56 46.81
C LEU A 160 -9.48 4.10 47.59
N GLU A 161 -10.20 3.09 47.11
CA GLU A 161 -11.32 2.44 47.79
C GLU A 161 -10.91 1.88 49.17
N THR A 162 -9.77 1.20 49.23
CA THR A 162 -9.19 0.70 50.49
C THR A 162 -8.95 1.83 51.48
N LYS A 163 -8.37 2.96 51.02
CA LYS A 163 -8.13 4.14 51.85
C LYS A 163 -9.42 4.81 52.31
N VAL A 164 -10.44 4.90 51.45
CA VAL A 164 -11.77 5.43 51.80
C VAL A 164 -12.44 4.56 52.87
N ASN A 165 -12.42 3.24 52.71
CA ASN A 165 -13.01 2.29 53.66
C ASN A 165 -12.31 2.34 55.03
N LEU A 166 -10.97 2.43 55.06
CA LEU A 166 -10.19 2.60 56.30
C LEU A 166 -10.52 3.93 57.01
N ASN A 167 -10.65 5.02 56.25
CA ASN A 167 -11.07 6.32 56.80
C ASN A 167 -12.48 6.24 57.38
N HIS A 168 -13.42 5.59 56.70
CA HIS A 168 -14.80 5.42 57.18
C HIS A 168 -14.85 4.61 58.49
N ALA A 169 -14.14 3.48 58.54
CA ALA A 169 -14.03 2.66 59.75
C ALA A 169 -13.38 3.41 60.93
N THR A 170 -12.40 4.29 60.65
CA THR A 170 -11.79 5.17 61.66
C THR A 170 -12.80 6.16 62.22
N ILE A 171 -13.56 6.84 61.35
CA ILE A 171 -14.61 7.79 61.73
C ILE A 171 -15.70 7.08 62.58
N ASP A 172 -16.15 5.88 62.18
CA ASP A 172 -17.09 5.07 62.95
C ASP A 172 -16.57 4.72 64.35
N GLN A 173 -15.26 4.47 64.49
CA GLN A 173 -14.63 4.20 65.79
C GLN A 173 -14.57 5.47 66.65
N GLU A 174 -14.17 6.62 66.07
CA GLU A 174 -14.14 7.90 66.78
C GLU A 174 -15.54 8.31 67.27
N ILE A 175 -16.58 8.14 66.45
CA ILE A 175 -17.99 8.39 66.83
C ILE A 175 -18.42 7.48 67.99
N LYS A 176 -18.06 6.18 67.96
CA LYS A 176 -18.37 5.24 69.05
C LYS A 176 -17.68 5.62 70.36
N GLU A 177 -16.40 5.99 70.31
CA GLU A 177 -15.65 6.41 71.51
C GLU A 177 -16.12 7.76 72.05
N PHE A 178 -16.54 8.69 71.19
CA PHE A 178 -17.20 9.93 71.58
C PHE A 178 -18.53 9.65 72.31
N ASN A 179 -19.42 8.86 71.71
CA ASN A 179 -20.72 8.52 72.29
C ASN A 179 -20.60 7.79 73.64
N LYS A 180 -19.63 6.86 73.79
CA LYS A 180 -19.32 6.22 75.09
C LYS A 180 -18.92 7.25 76.15
N ARG A 181 -18.06 8.20 75.80
CA ARG A 181 -17.52 9.21 76.71
C ARG A 181 -18.60 10.17 77.19
N ASP A 182 -19.42 10.67 76.27
CA ASP A 182 -20.53 11.57 76.57
C ASP A 182 -21.64 10.85 77.35
N GLY A 183 -22.00 9.62 76.97
CA GLY A 183 -22.98 8.82 77.70
C GLY A 183 -22.55 8.49 79.13
N TRP A 184 -21.26 8.18 79.35
CA TRP A 184 -20.72 7.97 80.69
C TRP A 184 -20.62 9.25 81.51
N TYR A 185 -20.31 10.38 80.86
CA TYR A 185 -20.31 11.70 81.50
C TYR A 185 -21.73 12.08 81.97
N TRP A 186 -22.72 12.02 81.08
CA TRP A 186 -24.11 12.35 81.37
C TRP A 186 -24.73 11.45 82.45
N THR A 187 -24.51 10.13 82.37
CA THR A 187 -25.01 9.20 83.42
C THR A 187 -24.37 9.48 84.78
N ARG A 188 -23.08 9.82 84.83
CA ARG A 188 -22.40 10.19 86.08
C ARG A 188 -22.96 11.49 86.69
N GLU A 189 -23.26 12.50 85.87
CA GLU A 189 -23.87 13.75 86.37
C GLU A 189 -25.32 13.54 86.83
N ILE A 190 -26.13 12.74 86.12
CA ILE A 190 -27.47 12.34 86.59
C ILE A 190 -27.38 11.62 87.95
N ILE A 191 -26.49 10.65 88.10
CA ILE A 191 -26.34 9.87 89.34
C ILE A 191 -25.93 10.76 90.52
N LYS A 192 -25.02 11.72 90.31
CA LYS A 192 -24.68 12.72 91.33
C LYS A 192 -25.89 13.54 91.78
N GLY A 193 -26.65 14.07 90.82
CA GLY A 193 -27.86 14.86 91.10
C GLY A 193 -28.91 14.06 91.86
N ALA A 194 -29.31 12.90 91.32
CA ALA A 194 -30.32 12.03 91.91
C ALA A 194 -29.90 11.48 93.29
N GLY A 195 -28.63 11.13 93.47
CA GLY A 195 -28.09 10.65 94.75
C GLY A 195 -28.21 11.70 95.86
N ILE A 196 -27.89 12.97 95.56
CA ILE A 196 -28.09 14.09 96.50
C ILE A 196 -29.57 14.23 96.85
N THR A 197 -30.48 14.14 95.87
CA THR A 197 -31.93 14.23 96.11
C THR A 197 -32.41 13.11 97.05
N VAL A 198 -32.05 11.85 96.77
CA VAL A 198 -32.49 10.69 97.58
C VAL A 198 -31.96 10.78 99.01
N VAL A 199 -30.68 11.14 99.20
CA VAL A 199 -30.09 11.31 100.54
C VAL A 199 -30.78 12.46 101.29
N ALA A 200 -31.05 13.58 100.63
CA ALA A 200 -31.79 14.69 101.24
C ALA A 200 -33.21 14.30 101.66
N THR A 201 -33.95 13.55 100.82
CA THR A 201 -35.29 13.06 101.15
C THR A 201 -35.26 12.11 102.35
N LEU A 202 -34.32 11.16 102.40
CA LEU A 202 -34.18 10.24 103.54
C LEU A 202 -33.79 10.97 104.83
N PHE A 203 -32.94 11.99 104.75
CA PHE A 203 -32.53 12.79 105.90
C PHE A 203 -33.69 13.61 106.48
N VAL A 204 -34.52 14.22 105.61
CA VAL A 204 -35.76 14.92 106.03
C VAL A 204 -36.74 13.95 106.67
N TRP A 205 -36.96 12.77 106.10
CA TRP A 205 -37.82 11.74 106.71
C TRP A 205 -37.28 11.25 108.06
N GLY A 206 -35.96 11.09 108.20
CA GLY A 206 -35.31 10.73 109.46
C GLY A 206 -35.51 11.77 110.57
N ILE A 207 -35.39 13.07 110.23
CA ILE A 207 -35.67 14.17 111.16
C ILE A 207 -37.16 14.18 111.55
N SER A 208 -38.07 13.99 110.60
CA SER A 208 -39.51 13.90 110.88
C SER A 208 -39.83 12.76 111.85
N TYR A 209 -39.29 11.56 111.62
CA TYR A 209 -39.48 10.43 112.55
C TYR A 209 -38.88 10.70 113.93
N ALA A 210 -37.70 11.31 114.02
CA ALA A 210 -37.06 11.62 115.31
C ALA A 210 -37.85 12.66 116.13
N LEU A 211 -38.43 13.67 115.49
CA LEU A 211 -39.29 14.67 116.14
C LEU A 211 -40.62 14.07 116.60
N ILE A 212 -41.28 13.25 115.75
CA ILE A 212 -42.53 12.57 116.09
C ILE A 212 -42.30 11.55 117.23
N GLY A 213 -41.18 10.82 117.20
CA GLY A 213 -40.81 9.86 118.24
C GLY A 213 -40.60 10.49 119.61
N LYS A 214 -39.91 11.64 119.69
CA LYS A 214 -39.74 12.39 120.95
C LYS A 214 -41.06 12.90 121.52
N ALA A 215 -41.99 13.34 120.67
CA ALA A 215 -43.32 13.80 121.11
C ALA A 215 -44.18 12.66 121.69
N LEU A 216 -44.00 11.42 121.22
CA LEU A 216 -44.71 10.24 121.74
C LEU A 216 -44.10 9.69 123.03
N LEU A 217 -42.77 9.62 123.13
CA LEU A 217 -42.08 9.17 124.35
C LEU A 217 -42.32 10.09 125.55
N GLY A 218 -42.30 11.42 125.36
CA GLY A 218 -42.57 12.39 126.42
C GLY A 218 -44.00 12.36 126.98
N LYS A 219 -44.95 11.72 126.30
CA LYS A 219 -46.28 11.43 126.86
C LYS A 219 -46.32 10.12 127.65
N PHE A 220 -45.57 9.11 127.21
CA PHE A 220 -45.56 7.79 127.86
C PHE A 220 -44.94 7.80 129.27
N GLU A 221 -44.05 8.74 129.56
CA GLU A 221 -43.32 8.83 130.83
C GLU A 221 -44.13 9.51 131.96
N ASN A 222 -45.19 10.27 131.63
CA ASN A 222 -45.97 11.04 132.60
C ASN A 222 -47.18 10.28 133.18
N ASP A 223 -47.63 9.20 132.54
CA ASP A 223 -48.91 8.53 132.87
C ASP A 223 -48.76 7.32 133.83
N ASN A 224 -47.55 6.95 134.28
CA ASN A 224 -47.27 5.64 134.89
C ASN A 224 -46.45 5.62 136.21
N VAL A 225 -46.52 6.65 137.06
CA VAL A 225 -45.94 6.61 138.43
C VAL A 225 -47.03 6.79 139.50
N PRO A 226 -47.27 5.82 140.41
CA PRO A 226 -48.39 5.84 141.35
C PRO A 226 -48.09 6.58 142.67
N ALA A 227 -49.15 7.07 143.33
CA ALA A 227 -49.08 7.85 144.58
C ALA A 227 -49.13 6.98 145.87
N PRO A 228 -48.43 7.35 146.96
CA PRO A 228 -48.57 6.75 148.30
C PRO A 228 -49.61 7.46 149.19
N SER A 229 -50.03 6.80 150.27
CA SER A 229 -51.20 7.14 151.10
C SER A 229 -50.93 8.02 152.36
N THR A 230 -52.04 8.51 152.92
CA THR A 230 -52.20 9.54 153.98
C THR A 230 -51.82 9.15 155.42
N GLN A 231 -51.43 10.16 156.23
CA GLN A 231 -51.65 10.23 157.68
C GLN A 231 -52.16 11.63 158.11
N THR A 232 -52.76 11.71 159.29
CA THR A 232 -53.44 12.87 159.96
C THR A 232 -53.40 12.59 161.47
N PRO A 233 -53.82 13.48 162.40
CA PRO A 233 -54.07 14.93 162.31
C PRO A 233 -52.98 15.65 163.17
N PRO A 234 -53.19 16.69 164.01
CA PRO A 234 -54.42 17.44 164.32
C PRO A 234 -54.95 18.28 163.14
#